data_AF-A0A915VFA7-F1
#
_entry.id   AF-A0A915VFA7-F1
#
_cell.length_a   1.000
_cell.length_b   1.000
_cell.length_c   1.000
_cell.angle_alpha   90.00
_cell.angle_beta   90.00
_cell.angle_gamma   90.00
#
_symmetry.space_group_name_H-M   'P 1'
#
loop_
_entity.id
_entity.type
_entity.pdbx_description
1 polymer ?
#
loop_
_entity_poly.entity_id
_entity_poly.type
_entity_poly.pdbx_seq_one_letter_code
_entity_poly.pdbx_strand_id
1 'polypeptide(L)'
;MKKLFISVCAIAIALFVSLTPVAFAADLANGAKVFSGNCAACHMGGGNVVMANKTLKKEALEQFGMYSEDAIIYQVQHGKNAMPAFGGRLTDEQIRDVAAYVLDQAAKGWAG
;
A
#
# COMPACT_ATOMS: atom_id res chain seq x y z
N MET A 1 30.66 -40.21 -15.10
CA MET A 1 30.53 -38.88 -15.73
C MET A 1 29.08 -38.40 -15.81
N LYS A 2 28.12 -39.12 -16.42
CA LYS A 2 26.69 -38.71 -16.49
C LYS A 2 25.99 -38.48 -15.13
N LYS A 3 26.30 -39.29 -14.10
CA LYS A 3 25.73 -39.12 -12.74
C LYS A 3 26.29 -37.88 -11.99
N LEU A 4 27.50 -37.45 -12.34
CA LEU A 4 28.13 -36.26 -11.77
C LEU A 4 27.49 -34.99 -12.34
N PHE A 5 27.15 -34.97 -13.63
CA PHE A 5 26.42 -33.87 -14.27
C PHE A 5 24.99 -33.70 -13.71
N ILE A 6 24.30 -34.79 -13.39
CA ILE A 6 22.93 -34.74 -12.83
C ILE A 6 22.94 -34.15 -11.41
N SER A 7 23.92 -34.50 -10.57
CA SER A 7 24.06 -33.92 -9.22
C SER A 7 24.49 -32.44 -9.24
N VAL A 8 25.35 -32.03 -10.17
CA VAL A 8 25.78 -30.62 -10.30
C VAL A 8 24.61 -29.73 -10.75
N CYS A 9 23.74 -30.21 -11.66
CA CYS A 9 22.53 -29.48 -12.05
C CYS A 9 21.51 -29.37 -10.90
N ALA A 10 21.32 -30.42 -10.09
CA ALA A 10 20.38 -30.39 -8.98
C ALA A 10 20.80 -29.43 -7.85
N ILE A 11 22.11 -29.31 -7.59
CA ILE A 11 22.65 -28.38 -6.58
C ILE A 11 22.57 -26.92 -7.08
N ALA A 12 22.79 -26.68 -8.38
CA ALA A 12 22.68 -25.35 -8.97
C ALA A 12 21.23 -24.81 -8.95
N ILE A 13 20.22 -25.69 -9.10
CA ILE A 13 18.80 -25.32 -9.04
C ILE A 13 18.36 -24.99 -7.61
N ALA A 14 18.86 -25.72 -6.60
CA ALA A 14 18.52 -25.45 -5.19
C ALA A 14 19.07 -24.11 -4.68
N LEU A 15 20.23 -23.67 -5.19
CA LEU A 15 20.84 -22.37 -4.86
C LEU A 15 20.13 -21.17 -5.51
N PHE A 16 19.34 -21.38 -6.57
CA PHE A 16 18.65 -20.30 -7.28
C PHE A 16 17.30 -19.90 -6.65
N VAL A 17 16.67 -20.80 -5.89
CA VAL A 17 15.35 -20.56 -5.25
C VAL A 17 15.46 -19.64 -4.03
N SER A 18 16.65 -19.49 -3.44
CA SER A 18 16.86 -18.73 -2.20
C SER A 18 16.87 -17.20 -2.37
N LEU A 19 16.86 -16.70 -3.61
CA LEU A 19 17.07 -15.29 -3.95
C LEU A 19 15.78 -14.56 -4.35
N THR A 20 14.62 -15.20 -4.30
CA THR A 20 13.36 -14.49 -4.55
C THR A 20 13.02 -13.62 -3.34
N PRO A 21 12.99 -12.28 -3.46
CA PRO A 21 12.43 -11.47 -2.40
C PRO A 21 10.96 -11.89 -2.24
N VAL A 22 10.60 -12.32 -1.03
CA VAL A 22 9.21 -12.57 -0.67
C VAL A 22 8.52 -11.21 -0.69
N ALA A 23 7.76 -10.93 -1.75
CA ALA A 23 6.86 -9.80 -1.77
C ALA A 23 5.76 -10.09 -0.73
N PHE A 24 5.83 -9.41 0.41
CA PHE A 24 4.76 -9.45 1.40
C PHE A 24 3.55 -8.72 0.82
N ALA A 25 2.43 -9.43 0.71
CA ALA A 25 1.15 -8.83 0.39
C ALA A 25 0.73 -7.87 1.51
N ALA A 26 0.08 -6.76 1.16
CA ALA A 26 -0.43 -5.80 2.13
C ALA A 26 -1.47 -6.43 3.07
N ASP A 27 -1.41 -6.09 4.36
CA ASP A 27 -2.38 -6.49 5.38
C ASP A 27 -3.47 -5.42 5.51
N LEU A 28 -4.63 -5.68 4.89
CA LEU A 28 -5.78 -4.77 4.95
C LEU A 28 -6.31 -4.54 6.37
N ALA A 29 -6.16 -5.52 7.29
CA ALA A 29 -6.60 -5.37 8.66
C ALA A 29 -5.67 -4.44 9.44
N ASN A 30 -4.37 -4.51 9.19
CA ASN A 30 -3.42 -3.52 9.70
C ASN A 30 -3.66 -2.15 9.07
N GLY A 31 -3.87 -2.08 7.76
CA GLY A 31 -4.20 -0.86 7.04
C GLY A 31 -5.42 -0.14 7.60
N ALA A 32 -6.48 -0.89 7.95
CA ALA A 32 -7.66 -0.35 8.62
C ALA A 32 -7.35 0.27 10.00
N LYS A 33 -6.48 -0.38 10.80
CA LYS A 33 -6.06 0.15 12.12
C LYS A 33 -5.24 1.44 11.94
N VAL A 34 -4.30 1.45 11.00
CA VAL A 34 -3.49 2.63 10.66
C VAL A 34 -4.41 3.76 10.20
N PHE A 35 -5.37 3.48 9.31
CA PHE A 35 -6.33 4.46 8.83
C PHE A 35 -7.15 5.08 9.96
N SER A 36 -7.69 4.26 10.86
CA SER A 36 -8.47 4.71 12.00
C SER A 36 -7.67 5.64 12.92
N GLY A 37 -6.42 5.27 13.24
CA GLY A 37 -5.57 6.04 14.15
C GLY A 37 -4.97 7.31 13.57
N ASN A 38 -4.84 7.41 12.23
CA ASN A 38 -4.01 8.46 11.60
C ASN A 38 -4.73 9.27 10.51
N CYS A 39 -5.75 8.70 9.85
CA CYS A 39 -6.33 9.25 8.62
C CYS A 39 -7.80 9.66 8.80
N ALA A 40 -8.54 8.90 9.62
CA ALA A 40 -9.99 9.05 9.77
C ALA A 40 -10.42 10.43 10.29
N ALA A 41 -9.57 11.15 11.03
CA ALA A 41 -9.87 12.51 11.50
C ALA A 41 -10.19 13.47 10.34
N CYS A 42 -9.57 13.28 9.17
CA CYS A 42 -9.84 14.09 7.98
C CYS A 42 -10.65 13.33 6.92
N HIS A 43 -10.45 12.02 6.84
CA HIS A 43 -10.96 11.17 5.76
C HIS A 43 -12.05 10.18 6.20
N MET A 44 -12.77 10.48 7.28
CA MET A 44 -13.89 9.65 7.75
C MET A 44 -14.86 9.32 6.61
N GLY A 45 -15.27 8.05 6.52
CA GLY A 45 -16.16 7.57 5.46
C GLY A 45 -15.61 7.76 4.03
N GLY A 46 -14.29 7.89 3.88
CA GLY A 46 -13.64 8.20 2.61
C GLY A 46 -13.83 9.65 2.14
N GLY A 47 -14.33 10.54 3.01
CA GLY A 47 -14.49 11.96 2.73
C GLY A 47 -13.18 12.75 2.78
N ASN A 48 -13.29 14.07 2.84
CA ASN A 48 -12.20 14.97 3.18
C ASN A 48 -12.76 16.27 3.77
N VAL A 49 -12.63 16.46 5.08
CA VAL A 49 -13.17 17.63 5.80
C VAL A 49 -12.38 18.93 5.54
N VAL A 50 -11.16 18.83 5.01
CA VAL A 50 -10.28 19.97 4.75
C VAL A 50 -10.42 20.46 3.31
N MET A 51 -10.45 19.53 2.35
CA MET A 51 -10.65 19.80 0.93
C MET A 51 -11.74 18.88 0.37
N ALA A 52 -12.99 19.35 0.39
CA ALA A 52 -14.17 18.53 0.10
C ALA A 52 -14.16 17.79 -1.26
N ASN A 53 -13.46 18.33 -2.27
CA ASN A 53 -13.33 17.68 -3.58
C ASN A 53 -12.23 16.62 -3.64
N LYS A 54 -11.33 16.53 -2.66
CA LYS A 54 -10.19 15.59 -2.60
C LYS A 54 -10.51 14.39 -1.69
N THR A 55 -11.60 13.71 -1.98
CA THR A 55 -12.05 12.52 -1.22
C THR A 55 -11.23 11.27 -1.58
N LEU A 56 -11.40 10.20 -0.83
CA LEU A 56 -10.81 8.88 -1.09
C LEU A 56 -11.76 7.96 -1.89
N LYS A 57 -12.83 8.51 -2.46
CA LYS A 57 -13.73 7.77 -3.35
C LYS A 57 -13.04 7.53 -4.70
N LYS A 58 -13.36 6.40 -5.34
CA LYS A 58 -12.70 5.95 -6.56
C LYS A 58 -12.67 7.02 -7.65
N GLU A 59 -13.81 7.65 -7.92
CA GLU A 59 -13.94 8.64 -8.99
C GLU A 59 -13.05 9.87 -8.74
N ALA A 60 -12.95 10.32 -7.49
CA ALA A 60 -12.09 11.44 -7.12
C ALA A 60 -10.60 11.04 -7.19
N LEU A 61 -10.25 9.85 -6.74
CA LEU A 61 -8.88 9.34 -6.84
C LEU A 61 -8.45 9.22 -8.31
N GLU A 62 -9.30 8.67 -9.19
CA GLU A 62 -9.04 8.58 -10.63
C GLU A 62 -8.88 9.97 -11.26
N GLN A 63 -9.80 10.90 -10.98
CA GLN A 63 -9.76 12.27 -11.49
C GLN A 63 -8.44 12.99 -11.18
N PHE A 64 -7.83 12.70 -10.03
CA PHE A 64 -6.59 13.34 -9.59
C PHE A 64 -5.34 12.46 -9.74
N GLY A 65 -5.43 11.34 -10.45
CA GLY A 65 -4.29 10.44 -10.67
C GLY A 65 -3.76 9.78 -9.39
N MET A 66 -4.63 9.61 -8.39
CA MET A 66 -4.32 9.02 -7.08
C MET A 66 -4.84 7.60 -6.93
N TYR A 67 -5.55 7.03 -7.92
CA TYR A 67 -6.04 5.65 -7.87
C TYR A 67 -4.95 4.63 -8.24
N SER A 68 -3.84 4.68 -7.51
CA SER A 68 -2.75 3.71 -7.57
C SER A 68 -2.05 3.63 -6.22
N GLU A 69 -1.48 2.47 -5.90
CA GLU A 69 -0.85 2.24 -4.61
C GLU A 69 0.36 3.15 -4.42
N ASP A 70 1.22 3.25 -5.45
CA ASP A 70 2.41 4.09 -5.44
C ASP A 70 2.09 5.58 -5.25
N ALA A 71 1.02 6.09 -5.88
CA ALA A 71 0.63 7.49 -5.72
C ALA A 71 0.17 7.79 -4.30
N ILE A 72 -0.60 6.87 -3.69
CA ILE A 72 -1.06 7.01 -2.31
C ILE A 72 0.12 6.88 -1.35
N ILE A 73 0.99 5.87 -1.52
CA ILE A 73 2.22 5.70 -0.72
C ILE A 73 3.04 6.99 -0.76
N TYR A 74 3.30 7.51 -1.95
CA TYR A 74 4.10 8.72 -2.12
C TYR A 74 3.50 9.90 -1.35
N GLN A 75 2.19 10.13 -1.48
CA GLN A 75 1.55 11.26 -0.81
C GLN A 75 1.44 11.06 0.70
N VAL A 76 1.25 9.83 1.19
CA VAL A 76 1.28 9.53 2.63
C VAL A 76 2.68 9.76 3.20
N GLN A 77 3.74 9.35 2.49
CA GLN A 77 5.12 9.57 2.90
C GLN A 77 5.47 11.06 2.97
N HIS A 78 5.16 11.82 1.92
CA HIS A 78 5.66 13.18 1.74
C HIS A 78 4.66 14.29 2.12
N GLY A 79 3.39 13.94 2.34
CA GLY A 79 2.33 14.90 2.54
C GLY A 79 2.02 15.71 1.27
N LYS A 80 1.00 16.56 1.35
CA LYS A 80 0.67 17.53 0.30
C LYS A 80 -0.23 18.64 0.86
N ASN A 81 0.24 19.88 0.82
CA ASN A 81 -0.48 21.03 1.36
C ASN A 81 -0.90 20.78 2.83
N ALA A 82 -2.20 20.76 3.11
CA ALA A 82 -2.74 20.52 4.45
C ALA A 82 -2.65 19.05 4.91
N MET A 83 -2.44 18.09 3.99
CA MET A 83 -2.22 16.69 4.37
C MET A 83 -0.79 16.53 4.90
N PRO A 84 -0.59 16.12 6.17
CA PRO A 84 0.73 16.01 6.76
C PRO A 84 1.51 14.85 6.14
N ALA A 85 2.85 14.96 6.19
CA ALA A 85 3.74 13.84 5.90
C ALA A 85 3.70 12.82 7.05
N PHE A 86 3.64 11.54 6.71
CA PHE A 86 3.73 10.42 7.65
C PHE A 86 5.03 9.63 7.53
N GLY A 87 5.91 9.97 6.57
CA GLY A 87 7.27 9.46 6.54
C GLY A 87 7.98 9.72 7.88
N GLY A 88 8.61 8.69 8.44
CA GLY A 88 9.25 8.75 9.76
C GLY A 88 8.28 8.69 10.95
N ARG A 89 6.96 8.71 10.73
CA ARG A 89 5.92 8.51 11.76
C ARG A 89 5.27 7.13 11.68
N LEU A 90 5.12 6.63 10.46
CA LEU A 90 4.67 5.28 10.15
C LEU A 90 5.81 4.49 9.50
N THR A 91 5.82 3.18 9.67
CA THR A 91 6.75 2.29 8.95
C THR A 91 6.34 2.21 7.48
N ASP A 92 7.29 1.86 6.59
CA ASP A 92 6.98 1.66 5.16
C ASP A 92 5.90 0.60 4.95
N GLU A 93 5.88 -0.43 5.80
CA GLU A 93 4.84 -1.47 5.81
C GLU A 93 3.47 -0.89 6.16
N GLN A 94 3.36 -0.11 7.24
CA GLN A 94 2.11 0.56 7.61
C GLN A 94 1.60 1.50 6.51
N ILE A 95 2.51 2.17 5.80
CA ILE A 95 2.16 3.05 4.69
C ILE A 95 1.63 2.25 3.49
N ARG A 96 2.26 1.12 3.14
CA ARG A 96 1.73 0.21 2.10
C ARG A 96 0.37 -0.34 2.49
N ASP A 97 0.23 -0.83 3.72
CA ASP A 97 -1.01 -1.41 4.22
C ASP A 97 -2.17 -0.40 4.19
N VAL A 98 -1.94 0.85 4.61
CA VAL A 98 -2.97 1.88 4.56
C VAL A 98 -3.29 2.32 3.13
N ALA A 99 -2.30 2.34 2.22
CA ALA A 99 -2.55 2.60 0.81
C ALA A 99 -3.42 1.52 0.16
N ALA A 100 -3.08 0.25 0.41
CA ALA A 100 -3.88 -0.90 -0.04
C ALA A 100 -5.30 -0.87 0.54
N TYR A 101 -5.44 -0.57 1.84
CA TYR A 101 -6.74 -0.40 2.49
C TYR A 101 -7.59 0.70 1.84
N VAL A 102 -6.99 1.85 1.52
CA VAL A 102 -7.71 2.95 0.85
C VAL A 102 -8.21 2.52 -0.54
N LEU A 103 -7.39 1.82 -1.33
CA LEU A 103 -7.81 1.33 -2.65
C LEU A 103 -8.91 0.28 -2.57
N ASP A 104 -8.80 -0.66 -1.62
CA ASP A 104 -9.82 -1.68 -1.37
C ASP A 104 -11.16 -1.05 -0.97
N GLN A 105 -11.15 -0.08 -0.06
CA GLN A 105 -12.34 0.65 0.35
C GLN A 105 -12.92 1.52 -0.78
N ALA A 106 -12.07 2.15 -1.58
CA ALA A 106 -12.49 2.89 -2.75
C ALA A 106 -13.17 1.98 -3.79
N ALA A 107 -12.65 0.76 -3.99
CA ALA A 107 -13.23 -0.23 -4.89
C ALA A 107 -14.58 -0.78 -4.38
N LYS A 108 -14.70 -1.00 -3.06
CA LYS A 108 -15.95 -1.46 -2.41
C LYS A 108 -17.02 -0.37 -2.29
N GLY A 109 -16.60 0.90 -2.41
CA GLY A 109 -17.43 2.05 -2.05
C GLY A 109 -17.43 2.23 -0.54
N TRP A 110 -16.79 3.28 -0.06
CA TRP A 110 -16.73 3.60 1.36
C TRP A 110 -18.13 3.62 2.00
N ALA A 111 -18.27 2.94 3.14
CA ALA A 111 -19.41 3.14 4.03
C ALA A 111 -19.26 4.53 4.66
N GLY A 112 -20.13 5.46 4.27
CA GLY A 112 -20.23 6.80 4.85
C GLY A 112 -20.93 6.78 6.21
#